data_AF-A0A2Z6IHP4-F1
#
_entry.id   AF-A0A2Z6IHP4-F1
#
_cell.length_a   1.000
_cell.length_b   1.000
_cell.length_c   1.000
_cell.angle_alpha   90.00
_cell.angle_beta   90.00
_cell.angle_gamma   90.00
#
_symmetry.space_group_name_H-M   'P 1'
#
loop_
_entity.id
_entity.type
_entity.pdbx_description
1 polymer ?
#
loop_
_entity_poly.entity_id
_entity_poly.type
_entity_poly.pdbx_seq_one_letter_code
_entity_poly.pdbx_strand_id
1 'polypeptide(L)' 'MDSEIGKRYVEREESRERFKQEALASWTAYKETGRHLTGQEVRAWLSSWDTDDEKAIPECHE' A
#
# COMPACT_ATOMS: atom_id res chain seq x y z
N MET A 1 5.62 31.63 -14.90
CA MET A 1 6.05 31.09 -13.58
C MET A 1 4.87 30.48 -12.81
N ASP A 2 3.64 30.98 -12.97
CA ASP A 2 2.44 30.43 -12.28
C ASP A 2 1.99 29.02 -12.73
N SER A 3 2.37 28.60 -13.93
CA SER A 3 1.98 27.29 -14.51
C SER A 3 2.62 26.09 -13.78
N GLU A 4 3.81 26.24 -13.22
CA GLU A 4 4.51 25.12 -12.55
C GLU A 4 4.07 24.93 -11.09
N ILE A 5 3.68 26.00 -10.41
CA ILE A 5 3.18 25.95 -9.02
C ILE A 5 1.84 25.21 -8.97
N GLY A 6 0.92 25.51 -9.91
CA GLY A 6 -0.38 24.84 -9.99
C GLY A 6 -0.26 23.34 -10.24
N LYS A 7 0.65 22.92 -11.14
CA LYS A 7 0.88 21.50 -11.43
C LYS A 7 1.45 20.73 -10.24
N ARG A 8 2.48 21.26 -9.58
CA ARG A 8 3.06 20.62 -8.39
C ARG A 8 2.08 20.52 -7.22
N TYR A 9 1.19 21.51 -7.09
CA TYR A 9 0.14 21.47 -6.08
C TYR A 9 -0.85 20.34 -6.37
N VAL A 10 -1.34 20.23 -7.61
CA VAL A 10 -2.28 19.17 -8.02
C VAL A 10 -1.67 17.79 -7.83
N GLU A 11 -0.43 17.55 -8.29
CA GLU A 11 0.25 16.25 -8.14
C GLU A 11 0.40 15.82 -6.67
N ARG A 12 0.67 16.79 -5.77
CA ARG A 12 0.78 16.54 -4.34
C ARG A 12 -0.59 16.18 -3.74
N GLU A 13 -1.63 16.92 -4.10
CA GLU A 13 -2.98 16.66 -3.60
C GLU A 13 -3.52 15.32 -4.12
N GLU A 14 -3.30 15.00 -5.40
CA GLU A 14 -3.66 13.70 -5.97
C GLU A 14 -2.93 12.55 -5.27
N SER A 15 -1.63 12.70 -4.99
CA SER A 15 -0.86 11.68 -4.27
C SER A 15 -1.36 11.49 -2.83
N ARG A 16 -1.76 12.57 -2.15
CA ARG A 16 -2.38 12.51 -0.82
C ARG A 16 -3.74 11.83 -0.86
N GLU A 17 -4.54 12.11 -1.88
CA GLU A 17 -5.87 11.53 -2.00
C GLU A 17 -5.79 10.04 -2.33
N ARG A 18 -4.93 9.63 -3.27
CA ARG A 18 -4.69 8.20 -3.56
C ARG A 18 -4.29 7.42 -2.30
N PHE A 19 -3.36 7.95 -1.50
CA PHE A 19 -2.93 7.30 -0.26
C PHE A 19 -4.09 7.10 0.73
N LYS A 20 -4.98 8.10 0.89
CA LYS A 20 -6.15 7.97 1.75
C LYS A 20 -7.14 6.93 1.23
N GLN A 21 -7.40 6.93 -0.09
CA GLN A 21 -8.33 5.99 -0.71
C GLN A 21 -7.80 4.55 -0.59
N GLU A 22 -6.51 4.32 -0.80
CA GLU A 22 -5.87 3.02 -0.61
C GLU A 22 -5.96 2.53 0.85
N ALA A 23 -5.75 3.42 1.82
CA ALA A 23 -5.91 3.09 3.23
C ALA A 23 -7.37 2.74 3.58
N LEU A 24 -8.34 3.50 3.05
CA LEU A 24 -9.78 3.24 3.24
C LEU A 24 -10.22 1.93 2.58
N ALA A 25 -9.72 1.63 1.39
CA ALA A 25 -9.98 0.38 0.69
C ALA A 25 -9.43 -0.81 1.49
N SER A 26 -8.20 -0.70 1.98
CA SER A 26 -7.57 -1.73 2.82
C SER A 26 -8.35 -1.96 4.12
N TRP A 27 -8.81 -0.89 4.76
CA TRP A 27 -9.65 -0.96 5.95
C TRP A 27 -11.01 -1.59 5.68
N THR A 28 -11.62 -1.27 4.54
CA THR A 28 -12.92 -1.83 4.14
C THR A 28 -12.79 -3.32 3.85
N ALA A 29 -11.77 -3.72 3.10
CA ALA A 29 -11.46 -5.13 2.83
C ALA A 29 -11.23 -5.93 4.12
N TYR A 30 -10.51 -5.36 5.09
CA TYR A 30 -10.34 -5.98 6.41
C TYR A 30 -11.67 -6.14 7.15
N LYS A 31 -12.51 -5.10 7.20
CA LYS A 31 -13.82 -5.19 7.87
C LYS A 31 -14.77 -6.21 7.22
N GLU A 32 -14.72 -6.36 5.90
CA GLU A 32 -15.61 -7.26 5.16
C GLU A 32 -15.14 -8.71 5.18
N THR A 33 -13.83 -8.94 5.12
CA THR A 33 -13.27 -10.29 4.96
C THR A 33 -12.64 -10.84 6.24
N GLY A 34 -12.30 -9.99 7.22
CA GLY A 34 -11.49 -10.34 8.38
C GLY A 34 -10.03 -10.69 8.05
N ARG A 35 -9.68 -10.74 6.75
CA ARG A 35 -8.40 -11.26 6.30
C ARG A 35 -7.30 -10.22 6.50
N HIS A 36 -6.22 -10.63 7.15
CA HIS A 36 -5.05 -9.84 7.41
C HIS A 36 -3.78 -10.68 7.17
N LEU A 37 -2.64 -9.99 7.10
CA LEU A 37 -1.34 -10.64 7.20
C LEU A 37 -0.76 -10.28 8.55
N THR A 38 -0.16 -11.24 9.24
CA THR A 38 0.58 -10.92 10.46
C THR A 38 1.84 -10.13 10.11
N GLY A 39 2.30 -9.28 11.04
CA GLY A 39 3.55 -8.56 10.85
C GLY A 39 4.76 -9.48 10.65
N GLN A 40 4.70 -10.74 11.10
CA GLN A 40 5.77 -11.72 10.90
C GLN A 40 5.82 -12.21 9.45
N GLU A 41 4.68 -12.51 8.84
CA GLU A 41 4.64 -12.92 7.42
C GLU A 41 5.05 -11.80 6.50
N VAL A 42 4.61 -10.56 6.79
CA VAL A 42 5.06 -9.38 6.04
C VAL A 42 6.58 -9.22 6.15
N ARG A 43 7.15 -9.33 7.35
CA ARG A 43 8.62 -9.25 7.52
C ARG A 43 9.36 -10.39 6.82
N ALA A 44 8.84 -11.62 6.88
CA ALA A 44 9.43 -12.77 6.21
C ALA A 44 9.39 -12.61 4.69
N TRP A 45 8.30 -12.08 4.15
CA TRP A 45 8.16 -11.74 2.75
C TRP A 45 9.11 -10.61 2.33
N LEU A 46 9.14 -9.50 3.06
CA LEU A 46 10.07 -8.39 2.82
C LEU A 46 11.55 -8.82 2.93
N SER A 47 11.86 -9.82 3.76
CA SER A 47 13.23 -10.36 3.86
C SER A 47 13.66 -11.23 2.69
N SER A 48 12.70 -11.68 1.87
CA SER A 48 12.99 -12.39 0.61
C SER A 48 13.25 -11.42 -0.56
N TRP A 49 12.81 -10.17 -0.44
CA TRP A 49 13.17 -9.13 -1.38
C TRP A 49 14.68 -8.91 -1.31
N ASP A 50 15.32 -8.73 -2.47
CA ASP A 50 16.78 -8.66 -2.63
C ASP A 50 17.51 -10.02 -2.60
N THR A 51 16.77 -11.13 -2.63
CA THR A 51 17.34 -12.48 -2.80
C THR A 51 16.86 -13.11 -4.12
N ASP A 52 17.60 -14.11 -4.62
CA ASP A 52 17.22 -14.91 -5.82
C ASP A 52 15.90 -15.69 -5.61
N ASP A 53 15.40 -15.72 -4.37
CA ASP A 53 14.21 -16.44 -3.91
C ASP A 53 13.10 -15.45 -3.50
N GLU A 54 12.89 -14.40 -4.31
CA GLU A 54 11.85 -13.39 -4.08
C GLU A 54 10.48 -14.08 -4.01
N LYS A 55 9.88 -14.08 -2.81
CA LYS A 55 8.62 -14.79 -2.57
C LYS A 55 7.44 -13.95 -3.08
N ALA A 56 6.44 -14.62 -3.63
CA ALA A 56 5.16 -13.99 -3.95
C ALA A 56 4.50 -13.42 -2.69
N ILE A 57 3.65 -12.41 -2.87
CA ILE A 57 2.87 -11.81 -1.78
C ILE A 57 2.10 -12.93 -1.05
N PRO A 58 2.23 -13.06 0.28
CA PRO A 58 1.48 -14.06 1.03
C PRO A 58 -0.03 -13.76 1.00
N GLU A 59 -0.84 -14.82 1.03
CA GLU A 59 -2.31 -14.68 1.05
C GLU A 59 -2.81 -14.17 2.41
N CYS A 60 -3.74 -13.21 2.40
CA CYS A 60 -4.38 -12.71 3.62
C CYS A 60 -5.28 -13.80 4.24
N HIS A 61 -5.21 -13.99 5.56
CA HIS A 61 -5.93 -15.01 6.34
C HIS A 61 -6.70 -14.38 7.52
N GLU A 62 -7.69 -15.09 8.07
CA GLU A 62 -8.50 -14.62 9.22
C GLU A 62 -7.72 -14.52 10.54
#